data_AF-A0A562MZT3-F1
#
_entry.id   AF-A0A562MZT3-F1
#
_cell.length_a   1.000
_cell.length_b   1.000
_cell.length_c   1.000
_cell.angle_alpha   90.00
_cell.angle_beta   90.00
_cell.angle_gamma   90.00
#
_symmetry.space_group_name_H-M   'P 1'
#
loop_
_entity.id
_entity.type
_entity.pdbx_description
1 polymer ?
#
loop_
_entity_poly.entity_id
_entity_poly.type
_entity_poly.pdbx_seq_one_letter_code
_entity_poly.pdbx_strand_id
1 'polypeptide(L)' 'MQTAPTPEDESKDEFFERLARLSEEMVAKHGKDFSMGALVLAARWIAENRVGRLKSN' A
#
# COMPACT_ATOMS: atom_id res chain seq x y z
N MET A 1 -27.96 4.93 -12.71
CA MET A 1 -27.28 6.21 -12.46
C MET A 1 -25.90 5.87 -11.96
N GLN A 2 -24.84 6.19 -12.70
CA GLN A 2 -23.47 6.06 -12.19
C GLN A 2 -23.24 7.28 -11.30
N THR A 3 -23.11 7.08 -9.99
CA THR A 3 -22.70 8.12 -9.05
C THR A 3 -21.29 8.57 -9.40
N ALA A 4 -21.09 9.88 -9.58
CA ALA A 4 -19.77 10.45 -9.76
C ALA A 4 -18.87 10.08 -8.56
N PRO A 5 -17.57 9.80 -8.78
CA PRO A 5 -16.65 9.48 -7.69
C PRO A 5 -16.64 10.64 -6.69
N THR A 6 -16.67 10.30 -5.41
CA THR A 6 -16.50 11.29 -4.36
C THR A 6 -15.03 11.69 -4.26
N PRO A 7 -14.69 12.85 -3.67
CA PRO A 7 -13.29 13.21 -3.41
C PRO A 7 -12.54 12.17 -2.55
N GLU A 8 -13.26 11.39 -1.74
CA GLU A 8 -12.69 10.28 -0.98
C GLU A 8 -12.32 9.10 -1.89
N ASP A 9 -13.13 8.83 -2.91
CA ASP A 9 -12.85 7.77 -3.90
C ASP A 9 -11.64 8.14 -4.75
N GLU A 10 -11.53 9.40 -5.20
CA GLU A 10 -10.37 9.90 -5.94
C GLU A 10 -9.07 9.75 -5.11
N SER A 11 -9.10 10.13 -3.84
CA SER A 11 -7.96 9.98 -2.93
C SER A 11 -7.55 8.51 -2.75
N LYS A 12 -8.52 7.60 -2.58
CA LYS A 12 -8.24 6.16 -2.49
C LYS A 12 -7.59 5.63 -3.76
N ASP A 13 -8.11 6.01 -4.92
CA ASP A 13 -7.58 5.60 -6.22
C ASP A 13 -6.13 6.06 -6.41
N GLU A 14 -5.79 7.29 -6.02
CA GLU A 14 -4.40 7.78 -6.04
C GLU A 14 -3.46 6.92 -5.19
N PHE A 15 -3.89 6.49 -4.00
CA PHE A 15 -3.09 5.58 -3.18
C PHE A 15 -2.95 4.21 -3.81
N PHE A 16 -4.00 3.66 -4.42
CA PHE A 16 -3.92 2.40 -5.15
C PHE A 16 -2.95 2.47 -6.33
N GLU A 17 -2.98 3.54 -7.12
CA GLU A 17 -2.03 3.74 -8.21
C GLU A 17 -0.58 3.79 -7.72
N ARG A 18 -0.32 4.52 -6.63
CA ARG A 18 1.02 4.61 -6.05
C ARG A 18 1.51 3.27 -5.52
N LEU A 19 0.63 2.49 -4.89
CA LEU A 19 0.94 1.13 -4.43
C LEU A 19 1.24 0.20 -5.61
N ALA A 20 0.49 0.31 -6.71
CA ALA A 20 0.74 -0.47 -7.92
C ALA A 20 2.12 -0.16 -8.51
N ARG A 21 2.44 1.12 -8.73
CA ARG A 21 3.75 1.54 -9.27
C ARG A 21 4.91 1.10 -8.38
N LEU A 22 4.76 1.22 -7.06
CA LEU A 22 5.77 0.74 -6.11
C LEU A 22 5.95 -0.78 -6.20
N SER A 23 4.84 -1.52 -6.31
CA SER A 23 4.88 -2.98 -6.44
C SER A 23 5.61 -3.40 -7.72
N GLU A 24 5.34 -2.74 -8.85
CA GLU A 24 6.02 -2.98 -10.12
C GLU A 24 7.53 -2.73 -10.01
N GLU A 25 7.93 -1.63 -9.38
CA GLU A 25 9.35 -1.31 -9.15
C GLU A 25 10.05 -2.39 -8.30
N MET A 26 9.40 -2.84 -7.23
CA MET A 26 9.92 -3.90 -6.37
C MET A 26 10.04 -5.22 -7.12
N VAL A 27 9.05 -5.57 -7.96
CA VAL A 27 9.05 -6.80 -8.77
C VAL A 27 10.19 -6.75 -9.78
N ALA A 28 10.37 -5.62 -10.46
CA ALA A 28 11.44 -5.44 -11.45
C ALA A 28 12.83 -5.58 -10.84
N LYS A 29 13.04 -5.10 -9.60
CA LYS A 29 14.36 -5.11 -8.93
C LYS A 29 14.66 -6.40 -8.16
N HIS A 30 13.65 -7.00 -7.54
CA HIS A 30 13.84 -8.06 -6.54
C HIS A 30 12.96 -9.30 -6.76
N GLY A 31 12.09 -9.28 -7.76
CA GLY A 31 11.21 -10.39 -8.09
C GLY A 31 9.87 -10.37 -7.34
N LYS A 32 8.96 -11.21 -7.84
CA LYS A 32 7.56 -11.26 -7.40
C LYS A 32 7.40 -11.73 -5.96
N ASP A 33 8.13 -12.76 -5.56
CA ASP A 33 7.97 -13.40 -4.25
C ASP A 33 8.40 -12.45 -3.12
N PHE A 34 9.53 -11.76 -3.30
CA PHE A 34 9.98 -10.72 -2.38
C PHE A 34 8.94 -9.61 -2.24
N SER A 35 8.46 -9.09 -3.38
CA SER A 35 7.56 -7.94 -3.40
C SER A 35 6.25 -8.24 -2.69
N MET A 36 5.68 -9.41 -2.97
CA MET A 36 4.47 -9.88 -2.31
C MET A 36 4.67 -10.07 -0.80
N GLY A 37 5.77 -10.71 -0.40
CA GLY A 37 6.09 -10.90 1.02
C GLY A 37 6.23 -9.57 1.78
N ALA A 38 6.92 -8.60 1.19
CA ALA A 38 7.11 -7.28 1.78
C ALA A 38 5.78 -6.52 1.98
N LEU A 39 4.89 -6.54 0.99
CA LEU A 39 3.58 -5.89 1.07
C LEU A 39 2.67 -6.57 2.09
N VAL A 40 2.69 -7.91 2.17
CA VAL A 40 1.96 -8.67 3.21
C VAL A 40 2.47 -8.32 4.61
N LEU A 41 3.78 -8.18 4.80
CA LEU A 41 4.35 -7.75 6.08
C LEU A 41 3.92 -6.32 6.44
N ALA A 42 3.92 -5.40 5.47
CA ALA A 42 3.44 -4.04 5.68
C ALA A 42 1.96 -4.02 6.08
N ALA A 43 1.11 -4.81 5.41
CA ALA A 43 -0.30 -4.94 5.76
C ALA A 43 -0.49 -5.50 7.19
N ARG A 44 0.28 -6.53 7.57
CA ARG A 44 0.27 -7.07 8.95
C ARG A 44 0.66 -6.03 9.98
N TRP A 45 1.70 -5.24 9.71
CA TRP A 45 2.12 -4.16 10.60
C TRP A 45 1.00 -3.14 10.88
N ILE A 46 0.22 -2.81 9.84
CA ILE A 46 -0.96 -1.94 9.96
C ILE A 46 -2.04 -2.61 10.79
N ALA A 47 -2.37 -3.88 10.48
CA ALA A 47 -3.39 -4.65 11.18
C ALA A 47 -3.07 -4.84 12.68
N GLU A 48 -1.80 -4.96 13.03
CA GLU A 48 -1.31 -5.02 14.41
C GLU A 48 -1.30 -3.66 15.13
N ASN A 49 -1.84 -2.60 14.51
CA ASN A 49 -1.88 -1.23 15.01
C ASN A 49 -0.50 -0.70 15.45
N ARG A 50 0.56 -1.11 14.73
CA ARG A 50 1.92 -0.63 14.99
C ARG A 50 2.26 0.66 14.24
N VAL A 51 1.31 1.22 13.50
CA VAL A 51 1.44 2.52 12.82
C VAL A 51 1.65 3.61 13.88
N GLY A 52 2.81 4.28 13.86
CA GLY A 52 3.15 5.34 14.82
C GLY A 52 3.94 4.89 16.07
N ARG A 53 4.14 3.58 16.29
CA ARG A 53 4.94 3.05 17.42
C ARG A 53 6.46 3.22 17.27
N LEU A 54 6.95 3.78 16.16
CA LEU A 54 8.37 3.99 15.88
C LEU A 54 8.98 5.26 16.53
N LYS A 55 8.27 5.92 17.45
CA LYS A 55 8.85 6.93 18.35
C LYS A 55 8.61 6.55 19.81
N SER A 56 9.47 5.70 20.36
CA SER A 56 9.78 5.67 21.79
C SER A 56 11.03 4.83 22.03
N ASN A 57 12.21 5.37 21.71
CA ASN A 57 13.42 5.29 22.51
C ASN A 57 14.55 6.08 21.85
#